data_AF-A0A970UWM8-F1
#
_entry.id   AF-A0A970UWM8-F1
#
_cell.length_a   1.000
_cell.length_b   1.000
_cell.length_c   1.000
_cell.angle_alpha   90.00
_cell.angle_beta   90.00
_cell.angle_gamma   90.00
#
_symmetry.space_group_name_H-M   'P 1'
#
loop_
_entity.id
_entity.type
_entity.pdbx_description
1 polymer ?
#
loop_
_entity_poly.entity_id
_entity_poly.type
_entity_poly.pdbx_seq_one_letter_code
_entity_poly.pdbx_strand_id
1 'polypeptide(L)' 'MKKRKQNIIKDILKQARKESREAEIKAHGKPINRTKIQKSIKAYKRNKRVDLDE' A
#
# COMPACT_ATOMS: atom_id res chain seq x y z
N MET A 1 8.63 -4.30 -30.18
CA MET A 1 8.70 -3.80 -28.79
C MET A 1 7.82 -2.56 -28.64
N LYS A 2 6.71 -2.63 -27.90
CA LYS A 2 5.73 -1.53 -27.81
C LYS A 2 6.30 -0.39 -26.94
N LYS A 3 6.56 0.79 -27.52
CA LYS A 3 7.03 1.97 -26.76
C LYS A 3 5.91 2.42 -25.81
N ARG A 4 6.15 2.34 -24.50
CA ARG A 4 5.21 2.83 -23.48
C ARG A 4 5.26 4.37 -23.46
N LYS A 5 4.11 5.03 -23.48
CA LYS A 5 4.03 6.50 -23.34
C LYS A 5 4.64 6.90 -21.99
N GLN A 6 5.69 7.73 -22.00
CA GLN A 6 6.30 8.27 -20.79
C GLN A 6 5.34 9.28 -20.16
N ASN A 7 5.03 9.10 -18.88
CA ASN A 7 4.19 10.02 -18.12
C ASN A 7 5.07 10.74 -17.10
N ILE A 8 5.59 11.91 -17.49
CA ILE A 8 6.58 12.70 -16.74
C ILE A 8 6.14 12.95 -15.29
N ILE A 9 4.86 13.31 -15.08
CA ILE A 9 4.30 13.56 -13.74
C ILE A 9 4.40 12.31 -12.84
N LYS A 10 4.11 11.12 -13.39
CA LYS A 10 4.19 9.87 -12.62
C LYS A 10 5.63 9.55 -12.23
N ASP A 11 6.60 9.93 -13.05
CA ASP A 11 8.00 9.62 -12.80
C ASP A 11 8.61 10.57 -11.76
N ILE A 12 8.25 11.86 -11.79
CA ILE A 12 8.58 12.84 -10.73
C ILE A 12 8.03 12.37 -9.38
N LEU A 13 6.76 11.94 -9.34
CA LEU A 13 6.13 11.46 -8.10
C LEU A 13 6.81 10.19 -7.56
N LYS A 14 7.27 9.29 -8.44
CA LYS A 14 8.04 8.10 -8.03
C LYS A 14 9.39 8.49 -7.46
N GLN A 15 10.07 9.47 -8.04
CA GLN A 15 11.37 9.93 -7.56
C GLN A 15 11.26 10.55 -6.16
N ALA A 16 10.32 11.46 -5.95
CA ALA A 16 10.07 12.05 -4.62
C ALA A 16 9.76 10.98 -3.55
N ARG A 17 9.01 9.93 -3.91
CA ARG A 17 8.74 8.79 -3.00
C ARG A 17 10.00 7.98 -2.66
N LYS A 18 10.94 7.84 -3.61
CA LYS A 18 12.21 7.13 -3.37
C LYS A 18 13.11 7.92 -2.43
N GLU A 19 13.28 9.22 -2.67
CA GLU A 19 14.07 10.12 -1.82
C GLU A 19 13.55 10.12 -0.37
N SER A 20 12.23 10.21 -0.20
CA SER A 20 11.60 10.10 1.13
C SER A 20 11.87 8.75 1.81
N ARG A 21 11.93 7.65 1.04
CA ARG A 21 12.19 6.30 1.57
C ARG A 21 13.66 6.10 1.94
N GLU A 22 14.58 6.66 1.17
CA GLU A 22 16.01 6.62 1.47
C GLU A 22 16.34 7.43 2.73
N ALA A 23 15.73 8.60 2.88
CA ALA A 23 15.82 9.38 4.12
C ALA A 23 15.29 8.59 5.33
N GLU A 24 14.19 7.87 5.18
CA GLU A 24 13.62 7.01 6.22
C GLU A 24 14.57 5.85 6.60
N ILE A 25 15.19 5.20 5.62
CA ILE A 25 16.18 4.14 5.84
C ILE A 25 17.42 4.70 6.54
N LYS A 26 17.91 5.89 6.15
CA LYS A 26 19.07 6.53 6.78
C LYS A 26 18.82 6.87 8.25
N ALA A 27 17.61 7.30 8.59
CA ALA A 27 17.24 7.67 9.96
C ALA A 27 16.98 6.45 10.86
N HIS A 28 16.29 5.42 10.34
CA HIS A 28 15.78 4.31 11.16
C HIS A 28 16.47 2.96 10.92
N GLY A 29 17.38 2.88 9.94
CA GLY A 29 18.07 1.64 9.53
C GLY A 29 17.20 0.65 8.76
N LYS A 30 15.89 0.89 8.66
CA LYS A 30 14.92 0.04 7.94
C LYS A 30 13.69 0.85 7.53
N PRO A 31 12.98 0.47 6.45
CA PRO A 31 11.69 1.07 6.11
C PRO A 31 10.67 0.83 7.23
N ILE A 32 9.94 1.87 7.61
CA ILE A 32 8.84 1.82 8.56
C ILE A 32 7.60 1.35 7.80
N ASN A 33 7.05 0.21 8.23
CA ASN A 33 5.75 -0.24 7.76
C ASN A 33 4.66 0.67 8.33
N ARG A 34 4.23 1.67 7.54
CA ARG A 34 3.19 2.65 7.93
C ARG A 34 1.79 2.04 8.13
N THR A 35 1.62 0.76 7.84
CA THR A 35 0.35 0.05 8.02
C THR A 35 0.23 -0.55 9.41
N LYS A 36 -0.18 0.25 10.40
CA LYS A 36 -0.97 -0.30 11.50
C LYS A 36 -2.43 -0.30 11.03
N ILE A 37 -2.85 -1.36 10.33
CA ILE A 37 -4.28 -1.55 10.03
C ILE A 37 -4.95 -1.89 11.37
N GLN A 38 -5.36 -0.85 12.11
CA GLN A 38 -6.24 -1.03 13.27
C GLN A 38 -7.62 -1.42 12.71
N LYS A 39 -7.93 -2.72 12.80
CA LYS A 39 -9.28 -3.18 12.53
C LYS A 39 -10.19 -2.54 13.57
N SER A 40 -11.34 -2.00 13.15
CA SER A 40 -12.35 -1.55 14.10
C SER A 40 -12.79 -2.75 14.96
N ILE A 41 -13.01 -2.53 16.26
CA ILE A 41 -13.52 -3.57 17.17
C ILE A 41 -14.86 -4.13 16.64
N LYS A 42 -15.62 -3.29 15.93
CA LYS A 42 -16.92 -3.58 15.33
C LYS A 42 -16.86 -4.17 13.92
N ALA A 43 -15.71 -4.64 13.44
CA ALA A 43 -15.65 -5.34 12.16
C ALA A 43 -16.48 -6.63 12.23
N TYR A 44 -17.76 -6.54 11.85
CA TYR A 44 -18.68 -7.65 11.75
C TYR A 44 -18.03 -8.76 10.93
N LYS A 45 -17.67 -9.88 11.58
CA LYS A 45 -17.22 -11.08 10.89
C LYS A 45 -18.45 -11.64 10.17
N ARG A 46 -18.66 -11.24 8.91
CA ARG A 46 -19.71 -11.82 8.08
C ARG A 46 -19.36 -13.30 7.90
N ASN A 47 -19.99 -14.18 8.68
CA ASN A 47 -19.88 -15.63 8.48
C ASN A 47 -20.42 -15.91 7.06
N LYS A 48 -19.55 -16.31 6.13
CA LYS A 48 -19.93 -16.66 4.76
C LYS A 48 -20.48 -18.09 4.69
N ARG A 49 -21.35 -18.48 5.61
CA ARG A 49 -22.16 -19.70 5.47
C ARG A 49 -23.60 -19.23 5.40
N VAL A 50 -24.10 -19.23 4.17
CA VAL A 50 -25.52 -19.21 3.89
C VAL A 50 -25.83 -20.69 3.69
N ASP A 51 -26.33 -21.35 4.72
CA ASP A 51 -26.92 -22.67 4.54
C ASP A 51 -28.26 -22.40 3.86
N LEU A 52 -28.30 -22.56 2.54
CA LEU A 52 -29.53 -22.60 1.77
C LEU A 52 -30.00 -24.04 1.85
N ASP A 53 -30.87 -24.35 2.81
CA ASP A 53 -31.60 -25.61 2.81
C ASP A 53 -32.62 -25.55 1.65
N GLU A 54 -32.52 -26.54 0.75
CA GLU A 54 -33.41 -26.80 -0.40
C GLU A 54 -34.82 -27.22 0.04
#